data_AF-A0A534ML57-F1
#
_entry.id   AF-A0A534ML57-F1
#
_cell.length_a   1.000
_cell.length_b   1.000
_cell.length_c   1.000
_cell.angle_alpha   90.00
_cell.angle_beta   90.00
_cell.angle_gamma   90.00
#
_symmetry.space_group_name_H-M   'P 1'
#
loop_
_entity.id
_entity.type
_entity.pdbx_description
1 polymer ?
#
loop_
_entity_poly.entity_id
_entity_poly.type
_entity_poly.pdbx_seq_one_letter_code
_entity_poly.pdbx_strand_id
1 'polypeptide(L)'
;MPSRPYKDLLIYGCFVLNRLVADMGIDLYQDGLEGKLEVVLPRQVGMSKEEVKREIKSNHFMTDRVIEALQKEGHVAVEETEGRYRIRITREGVLHIRHYNEFYRKIYDEQIRDHYRFTTAPFWLRD
;
A
#
# COMPACT_ATOMS: atom_id res chain seq x y z
N MET A 1 18.36 -21.45 -13.21
CA MET A 1 16.97 -21.35 -12.73
C MET A 1 16.61 -19.88 -12.70
N PRO A 2 15.55 -19.40 -13.35
CA PRO A 2 15.16 -18.01 -13.15
C PRO A 2 14.75 -17.91 -11.68
N SER A 3 15.53 -17.16 -10.91
CA SER A 3 15.20 -16.83 -9.53
C SER A 3 13.77 -16.32 -9.54
N ARG A 4 12.84 -17.05 -8.90
CA ARG A 4 11.52 -16.47 -8.59
C ARG A 4 11.81 -15.09 -8.02
N PRO A 5 11.32 -13.98 -8.63
CA PRO A 5 11.53 -12.68 -8.02
C PRO A 5 10.78 -12.78 -6.70
N TYR A 6 11.51 -12.99 -5.61
CA TYR A 6 10.92 -12.97 -4.28
C TYR A 6 10.16 -11.66 -4.22
N LYS A 7 8.89 -11.70 -3.83
CA LYS A 7 8.14 -10.48 -3.53
C LYS A 7 8.97 -9.71 -2.52
N ASP A 8 9.61 -8.65 -3.01
CA ASP A 8 10.54 -7.83 -2.26
C ASP A 8 9.74 -6.79 -1.45
N LEU A 9 10.38 -6.13 -0.49
CA LEU A 9 9.79 -5.09 0.34
C LEU A 9 9.10 -4.01 -0.51
N LEU A 10 9.64 -3.70 -1.68
CA LEU A 10 9.08 -2.72 -2.61
C LEU A 10 7.67 -3.09 -3.11
N ILE A 11 7.47 -4.32 -3.59
CA ILE A 11 6.17 -4.72 -4.15
C ILE A 11 5.14 -4.94 -3.02
N TYR A 12 5.58 -5.42 -1.86
CA TYR A 12 4.70 -5.51 -0.70
C TYR A 12 4.29 -4.12 -0.20
N GLY A 13 5.23 -3.18 -0.13
CA GLY A 13 4.94 -1.78 0.19
C GLY A 13 3.92 -1.18 -0.77
N CYS A 14 4.08 -1.44 -2.07
CA CYS A 14 3.13 -1.04 -3.10
C CYS A 14 1.71 -1.57 -2.84
N PHE A 15 1.54 -2.86 -2.50
CA PHE A 15 0.22 -3.41 -2.17
C PHE A 15 -0.41 -2.73 -0.96
N VAL A 16 0.37 -2.50 0.10
CA VAL A 16 -0.11 -1.85 1.32
C VAL A 16 -0.57 -0.41 1.06
N LEU A 17 0.26 0.38 0.37
CA LEU A 17 -0.08 1.78 0.07
C LEU A 17 -1.31 1.87 -0.84
N ASN A 18 -1.41 1.02 -1.85
CA ASN A 18 -2.57 0.97 -2.72
C ASN A 18 -3.84 0.53 -1.99
N ARG A 19 -3.73 -0.40 -1.04
CA ARG A 19 -4.86 -0.81 -0.20
C ARG A 19 -5.33 0.33 0.69
N LEU A 20 -4.42 1.07 1.33
CA LEU A 20 -4.73 2.25 2.14
C LEU A 20 -5.44 3.35 1.33
N VAL A 21 -4.99 3.60 0.10
CA VAL A 21 -5.64 4.57 -0.80
C VAL A 21 -7.01 4.11 -1.26
N ALA A 22 -7.18 2.82 -1.55
CA ALA A 22 -8.47 2.25 -1.92
C ALA A 22 -9.50 2.35 -0.78
N ASP A 23 -9.09 2.10 0.47
CA ASP A 23 -9.97 2.21 1.64
C ASP A 23 -10.45 3.64 1.89
N MET A 24 -9.70 4.64 1.43
CA MET A 24 -10.11 6.05 1.47
C MET A 24 -10.96 6.50 0.26
N GLY A 25 -11.14 5.65 -0.77
CA GLY A 25 -11.86 6.02 -1.99
C GLY A 25 -11.20 7.15 -2.79
N ILE A 26 -9.87 7.23 -2.73
CA ILE A 26 -9.11 8.26 -3.45
C ILE A 26 -8.76 7.75 -4.84
N ASP A 27 -9.21 8.48 -5.86
CA ASP A 27 -8.65 8.36 -7.20
C ASP A 27 -7.32 9.13 -7.27
N LEU A 28 -6.23 8.44 -7.56
CA LEU A 28 -4.86 9.00 -7.61
C LEU A 28 -4.64 9.95 -8.80
N TYR A 29 -5.46 9.85 -9.84
CA TYR A 29 -5.27 10.59 -11.08
C TYR A 29 -6.34 11.67 -11.30
N GLN A 30 -7.23 11.86 -10.32
CA GLN A 30 -8.23 12.94 -10.37
C GLN A 30 -7.60 14.34 -10.27
N ASP A 31 -8.25 15.31 -10.88
CA ASP A 31 -7.92 16.72 -10.70
C ASP A 31 -8.15 17.16 -9.25
N GLY A 32 -7.26 18.02 -8.74
CA GLY A 32 -7.39 18.55 -7.38
C GLY A 32 -7.11 17.54 -6.26
N LEU A 33 -6.38 16.45 -6.54
CA LEU A 33 -5.99 15.43 -5.55
C LEU A 33 -5.48 16.05 -4.25
N GLU A 34 -4.56 17.01 -4.32
CA GLU A 34 -3.95 17.63 -3.14
C GLU A 34 -4.97 18.27 -2.20
N GLY A 35 -5.94 19.01 -2.73
CA GLY A 35 -7.02 19.59 -1.93
C GLY A 35 -7.91 18.53 -1.28
N LYS A 36 -8.13 17.40 -1.96
CA LYS A 36 -8.87 16.26 -1.39
C LYS A 36 -8.08 15.59 -0.25
N LEU A 37 -6.75 15.51 -0.36
CA LEU A 37 -5.89 14.91 0.67
C LEU A 37 -5.96 15.66 2.00
N GLU A 38 -6.02 16.99 1.96
CA GLU A 38 -6.18 17.81 3.19
C GLU A 38 -7.46 17.47 3.97
N VAL A 39 -8.52 17.04 3.27
CA VAL A 39 -9.80 16.68 3.89
C VAL A 39 -9.83 15.22 4.33
N VAL A 40 -9.25 14.31 3.54
CA VAL A 40 -9.41 12.87 3.71
C VAL A 40 -8.36 12.28 4.66
N LEU A 41 -7.09 12.72 4.56
CA LEU A 41 -6.00 12.16 5.37
C LEU A 41 -6.23 12.28 6.90
N PRO A 42 -6.76 13.39 7.44
CA PRO A 42 -7.03 13.49 8.87
C PRO A 42 -8.15 12.57 9.36
N ARG A 43 -9.03 12.11 8.45
CA ARG A 43 -10.21 11.29 8.76
C ARG A 43 -9.98 9.80 8.50
N GLN A 44 -8.80 9.44 8.01
CA GLN A 44 -8.51 8.06 7.68
C GLN A 44 -8.54 7.17 8.92
N VAL A 45 -9.16 6.00 8.79
CA VAL A 45 -9.14 5.00 9.86
C VAL A 45 -7.76 4.33 9.92
N GLY A 46 -7.19 4.02 8.76
CA GLY A 46 -5.96 3.23 8.62
C GLY A 46 -6.21 1.73 8.78
N MET A 47 -5.17 0.93 8.59
CA MET A 47 -5.20 -0.53 8.67
C MET A 47 -4.55 -1.04 9.96
N SER A 48 -5.02 -2.17 10.46
CA SER A 48 -4.32 -2.96 11.46
C SER A 48 -3.18 -3.78 10.85
N LYS A 49 -2.23 -4.21 11.69
CA LYS A 49 -1.14 -5.11 11.26
C LYS A 49 -1.66 -6.42 10.64
N GLU A 50 -2.78 -6.95 11.13
CA GLU A 50 -3.40 -8.16 10.56
C GLU A 50 -4.00 -7.91 9.18
N GLU A 51 -4.59 -6.73 8.94
CA GLU A 51 -5.05 -6.36 7.60
C GLU A 51 -3.89 -6.18 6.63
N VAL A 52 -2.77 -5.60 7.08
CA VAL A 52 -1.53 -5.51 6.28
C VAL A 52 -1.04 -6.91 5.93
N LYS A 53 -0.96 -7.82 6.92
CA LYS A 53 -0.52 -9.22 6.72
C LYS A 53 -1.38 -9.94 5.69
N ARG A 54 -2.71 -9.76 5.76
CA ARG A 54 -3.68 -10.34 4.82
C ARG A 54 -3.53 -9.77 3.42
N GLU A 55 -3.34 -8.45 3.30
CA GLU A 55 -3.11 -7.81 2.01
C GLU A 55 -1.86 -8.40 1.36
N ILE A 56 -0.70 -8.38 2.02
CA ILE A 56 0.55 -8.85 1.41
C ILE A 56 0.66 -10.39 1.31
N LYS A 57 -0.26 -11.14 1.93
CA LYS A 57 -0.30 -12.61 2.00
C LYS A 57 1.03 -13.20 2.49
N SER A 58 1.56 -12.64 3.58
CA SER A 58 2.87 -13.02 4.13
C SER A 58 2.82 -13.34 5.63
N ASN A 59 3.98 -13.61 6.22
CA ASN A 59 4.11 -13.91 7.65
C ASN A 59 4.31 -12.65 8.51
N HIS A 60 4.28 -12.80 9.84
CA HIS A 60 4.43 -11.68 10.78
C HIS A 60 5.76 -10.94 10.60
N PHE A 61 6.87 -11.67 10.49
CA PHE A 61 8.19 -11.08 10.31
C PHE A 61 8.28 -10.20 9.07
N MET A 62 7.78 -10.67 7.92
CA MET A 62 7.77 -9.88 6.70
C MET A 62 6.82 -8.68 6.80
N THR A 63 5.67 -8.86 7.46
CA THR A 63 4.71 -7.78 7.72
C THR A 63 5.37 -6.65 8.50
N ASP A 64 6.11 -6.98 9.55
CA ASP A 64 6.86 -6.00 10.35
C ASP A 64 7.90 -5.26 9.53
N ARG A 65 8.71 -5.99 8.77
CA ARG A 65 9.72 -5.38 7.89
C ARG A 65 9.13 -4.43 6.85
N VAL A 66 7.96 -4.76 6.29
CA VAL A 66 7.27 -3.89 5.32
C VAL A 66 6.76 -2.63 6.02
N ILE A 67 6.14 -2.75 7.19
CA ILE A 67 5.66 -1.59 7.96
C ILE A 67 6.82 -0.69 8.36
N GLU A 68 7.91 -1.26 8.89
CA GLU A 68 9.13 -0.54 9.27
C GLU A 68 9.75 0.20 8.08
N ALA A 69 9.84 -0.45 6.92
CA ALA A 69 10.38 0.17 5.71
C ALA A 69 9.52 1.37 5.26
N LEU A 70 8.20 1.17 5.15
CA LEU A 70 7.27 2.23 4.78
C LEU A 70 7.28 3.40 5.77
N GLN A 71 7.42 3.11 7.06
CA GLN A 71 7.48 4.15 8.10
C GLN A 71 8.80 4.92 8.01
N LYS A 72 9.92 4.22 7.82
CA LYS A 72 11.25 4.83 7.67
C LYS A 72 11.32 5.74 6.44
N GLU A 73 10.64 5.37 5.36
CA GLU A 73 10.53 6.17 4.13
C GLU A 73 9.50 7.30 4.24
N GLY A 74 8.77 7.39 5.36
CA GLY A 74 7.77 8.43 5.61
C GLY A 74 6.48 8.23 4.82
N HIS A 75 6.26 7.07 4.21
CA HIS A 75 5.06 6.76 3.44
C HIS A 75 3.87 6.39 4.32
N VAL A 76 4.11 5.88 5.53
CA VAL A 76 3.08 5.61 6.53
C VAL A 76 3.47 6.16 7.89
N ALA A 77 2.46 6.50 8.68
CA ALA A 77 2.55 6.71 10.12
C ALA A 77 1.97 5.49 10.84
N VAL A 78 2.61 5.09 11.94
CA VAL A 78 2.18 3.97 12.78
C VAL A 78 1.83 4.53 14.15
N GLU A 79 0.56 4.40 14.53
CA GLU A 79 0.09 4.69 15.89
C GLU A 79 -0.07 3.37 16.64
N GLU A 80 0.44 3.29 17.86
CA GLU A 80 0.22 2.17 18.77
C GLU A 80 -0.61 2.64 19.96
N THR A 81 -1.74 1.97 20.21
CA THR A 81 -2.58 2.26 21.38
C THR A 81 -3.04 0.94 21.99
N GLU A 82 -2.69 0.71 23.25
CA GLU A 82 -3.04 -0.53 23.99
C GLU A 82 -2.66 -1.81 23.23
N GLY A 83 -1.48 -1.82 22.59
CA GLY A 83 -0.97 -2.94 21.79
C GLY A 83 -1.65 -3.14 20.44
N ARG A 84 -2.50 -2.20 20.01
CA ARG A 84 -3.13 -2.20 18.69
C ARG A 84 -2.43 -1.21 17.77
N TYR A 85 -1.92 -1.72 16.66
CA TYR A 85 -1.27 -0.94 15.61
C TYR A 85 -2.32 -0.36 14.67
N ARG A 86 -2.18 0.93 14.35
CA ARG A 86 -2.90 1.59 13.27
C ARG A 86 -1.92 2.21 12.29
N ILE A 87 -1.86 1.64 11.10
CA ILE A 87 -1.02 2.07 9.99
C ILE A 87 -1.85 3.01 9.10
N ARG A 88 -1.39 4.25 8.95
CA ARG A 88 -2.06 5.31 8.18
C ARG A 88 -1.12 5.81 7.09
N ILE A 89 -1.63 6.06 5.90
CA ILE A 89 -0.80 6.58 4.80
C ILE A 89 -0.58 8.08 5.00
N THR A 90 0.61 8.56 4.65
CA THR A 90 0.95 9.99 4.64
C THR A 90 0.67 10.60 3.27
N ARG A 91 0.74 11.94 3.17
CA ARG A 91 0.72 12.62 1.86
C ARG A 91 1.82 12.09 0.93
N GLU A 92 3.03 11.92 1.46
CA GLU A 92 4.16 11.39 0.71
C GLU A 92 3.91 9.96 0.22
N GLY A 93 3.28 9.11 1.03
CA GLY A 93 2.89 7.76 0.61
C GLY A 93 1.90 7.75 -0.55
N VAL A 94 0.93 8.67 -0.56
CA VAL A 94 -0.03 8.82 -1.67
C VAL A 94 0.67 9.30 -2.95
N LEU A 95 1.54 10.31 -2.83
CA LEU A 95 2.28 10.85 -3.98
C LEU A 95 3.26 9.82 -4.55
N HIS A 96 3.89 9.03 -3.69
CA HIS A 96 4.77 7.94 -4.10
C HIS A 96 4.05 6.94 -5.00
N ILE A 97 2.89 6.41 -4.59
CA ILE A 97 2.17 5.45 -5.44
C ILE A 97 1.60 6.08 -6.70
N ARG A 98 1.18 7.35 -6.65
CA ARG A 98 0.77 8.08 -7.86
C ARG A 98 1.90 8.11 -8.89
N HIS A 99 3.14 8.32 -8.45
CA HIS A 99 4.29 8.41 -9.34
C HIS A 99 4.76 7.03 -9.84
N TYR A 100 4.77 6.03 -8.97
CA TYR A 100 5.41 4.75 -9.25
C TYR A 100 4.47 3.60 -9.61
N ASN A 101 3.14 3.75 -9.53
CA ASN A 101 2.22 2.65 -9.86
C ASN A 101 2.41 2.15 -11.31
N GLU A 102 2.61 3.03 -12.28
CA GLU A 102 2.92 2.62 -13.66
C GLU A 102 4.26 1.89 -13.78
N PHE A 103 5.27 2.32 -13.01
CA PHE A 103 6.57 1.69 -12.96
C PHE A 103 6.48 0.28 -12.34
N TYR A 104 5.77 0.15 -11.22
CA TYR A 104 5.53 -1.13 -10.57
C TYR A 104 4.73 -2.09 -11.46
N ARG A 105 3.71 -1.60 -12.19
CA ARG A 105 2.99 -2.41 -13.20
C ARG A 105 3.94 -2.96 -14.26
N LYS A 106 4.87 -2.15 -14.77
CA LYS A 106 5.82 -2.61 -15.81
C LYS A 106 6.81 -3.65 -15.32
N ILE A 107 7.27 -3.57 -14.08
CA ILE A 107 8.33 -4.44 -13.53
C ILE A 107 7.77 -5.68 -12.83
N TYR A 108 6.58 -5.58 -12.24
CA TYR A 108 5.98 -6.61 -11.41
C TYR A 108 4.62 -7.09 -11.93
N ASP A 109 4.33 -6.96 -13.24
CA ASP A 109 3.02 -7.30 -13.83
C ASP A 109 2.57 -8.71 -13.45
N GLU A 110 3.43 -9.72 -13.61
CA GLU A 110 3.10 -11.11 -13.27
C GLU A 110 2.80 -11.28 -11.78
N GLN A 111 3.59 -10.65 -10.90
CA GLN A 111 3.43 -10.72 -9.46
C GLN A 111 2.17 -9.99 -8.99
N ILE A 112 1.83 -8.85 -9.59
CA ILE A 112 0.62 -8.08 -9.31
C ILE A 112 -0.61 -8.87 -9.77
N ARG A 113 -0.58 -9.44 -10.98
CA ARG A 113 -1.66 -10.29 -11.50
C ARG A 113 -1.87 -11.53 -10.65
N ASP A 114 -0.80 -12.22 -10.27
CA ASP A 114 -0.88 -13.38 -9.38
C ASP A 114 -1.44 -12.98 -8.00
N HIS A 115 -0.99 -11.83 -7.47
CA HIS A 115 -1.46 -11.31 -6.20
C HIS A 115 -2.98 -11.10 -6.19
N TYR A 116 -3.54 -10.49 -7.23
CA TYR A 116 -4.97 -10.21 -7.34
C TYR A 116 -5.76 -11.25 -8.13
N ARG A 117 -5.16 -12.41 -8.46
CA ARG A 117 -5.82 -13.45 -9.28
C ARG A 117 -7.12 -13.98 -8.67
N PHE A 118 -7.17 -14.09 -7.35
CA PHE A 118 -8.29 -14.66 -6.60
C PHE A 118 -8.91 -13.65 -5.61
N THR A 119 -8.55 -12.37 -5.73
CA THR A 119 -9.07 -11.29 -4.88
C THR A 119 -9.50 -10.12 -5.76
N THR A 120 -10.43 -9.31 -5.27
CA THR A 120 -10.88 -8.13 -6.01
C THR A 120 -9.70 -7.20 -6.30
N ALA A 121 -9.37 -7.00 -7.57
CA ALA A 121 -8.32 -6.09 -7.98
C ALA A 121 -8.63 -4.66 -7.53
N PRO A 122 -7.63 -3.91 -7.02
CA PRO A 122 -7.80 -2.52 -6.64
C PRO A 122 -8.04 -1.63 -7.87
N PHE A 123 -8.66 -0.47 -7.68
CA PHE A 123 -9.14 0.37 -8.78
C PHE A 123 -8.05 0.80 -9.77
N TRP A 124 -6.81 1.03 -9.31
CA TRP A 124 -5.67 1.41 -10.15
C TRP A 124 -5.17 0.28 -11.07
N LEU A 125 -5.61 -0.96 -10.85
CA LEU A 125 -5.28 -2.13 -11.66
C LEU A 125 -6.40 -2.50 -12.65
N ARG A 126 -7.58 -1.89 -12.52
CA ARG A 126 -8.71 -2.11 -13.44
C ARG A 126 -8.49 -1.20 -14.64
N ASP A 127 -8.20 -1.79 -15.80
CA ASP A 127 -8.24 -1.08 -17.09
C ASP A 127 -9.69 -0.65 -17.42
#